data_AF-A0A2N3BBU4-F1
#
_entry.id   AF-A0A2N3BBU4-F1
#
_cell.length_a   1.000
_cell.length_b   1.000
_cell.length_c   1.000
_cell.angle_alpha   90.00
_cell.angle_beta   90.00
_cell.angle_gamma   90.00
#
_symmetry.space_group_name_H-M   'P 1'
#
loop_
_entity.id
_entity.type
_entity.pdbx_description
1 polymer ?
#
loop_
_entity_poly.entity_id
_entity_poly.type
_entity_poly.pdbx_seq_one_letter_code
_entity_poly.pdbx_strand_id
1 'polypeptide(L)'
;MRSFFLVTLVYLAAALVVVSATQGAPAVVLASAGDAMLTLAGLMTIPVTLVFALAALREVFWPTLNARDRLVDVWLGSVSALVLQVAFSVFKTALPGIVPFYADPALASLDAWIHGGTNAFELVHAWGYGLSTAYANWTYLHVWSFLAVLFPIVLSLTDVDRARRKRYLTL
;
A
#
# COMPACT_ATOMS: atom_id res chain seq x y z
N MET A 1 -15.33 4.88 4.03
CA MET A 1 -14.13 5.55 3.45
C MET A 1 -13.40 6.45 4.44
N ARG A 2 -14.08 7.31 5.21
CA ARG A 2 -13.40 8.17 6.21
C ARG A 2 -12.51 7.41 7.21
N SER A 3 -13.00 6.31 7.77
CA SER A 3 -12.19 5.48 8.69
C SER A 3 -10.96 4.88 8.00
N PHE A 4 -11.09 4.43 6.76
CA PHE A 4 -9.95 3.94 5.97
C PHE A 4 -8.91 5.04 5.77
N PHE A 5 -9.35 6.23 5.35
CA PHE A 5 -8.46 7.39 5.22
C PHE A 5 -7.70 7.70 6.51
N LEU A 6 -8.39 7.73 7.66
CA LEU A 6 -7.75 7.96 8.96
C LEU A 6 -6.73 6.86 9.29
N VAL A 7 -7.06 5.58 9.09
CA VAL A 7 -6.13 4.47 9.30
C VAL A 7 -4.90 4.62 8.40
N THR A 8 -5.07 4.99 7.14
CA THR A 8 -3.94 5.18 6.21
C THR A 8 -3.05 6.36 6.61
N LEU A 9 -3.61 7.44 7.16
CA LEU A 9 -2.83 8.55 7.69
C LEU A 9 -2.06 8.17 8.95
N VAL A 10 -2.70 7.42 9.87
CA VAL A 10 -2.03 6.90 11.07
C VAL A 10 -0.89 5.95 10.67
N TYR A 11 -1.12 5.09 9.69
CA TYR A 11 -0.11 4.18 9.16
C TYR A 11 1.06 4.94 8.51
N LEU A 12 0.78 5.99 7.72
CA LEU A 12 1.82 6.87 7.17
C LEU A 12 2.64 7.55 8.27
N ALA A 13 1.98 8.11 9.28
CA ALA A 13 2.66 8.76 10.40
C ALA A 13 3.58 7.77 11.14
N ALA A 14 3.07 6.56 11.44
CA ALA A 14 3.86 5.50 12.07
C ALA A 14 5.05 5.09 11.20
N ALA A 15 4.84 4.92 9.89
CA ALA A 15 5.91 4.60 8.95
C ALA A 15 7.01 5.67 8.94
N LEU A 16 6.63 6.95 8.87
CA LEU A 16 7.58 8.06 8.89
C LEU A 16 8.36 8.13 10.20
N VAL A 17 7.72 7.87 11.35
CA VAL A 17 8.41 7.81 12.65
C VAL A 17 9.44 6.69 12.67
N VAL A 18 9.05 5.47 12.28
CA VAL A 18 9.96 4.31 12.27
C VAL A 18 11.14 4.53 11.32
N VAL A 19 10.88 5.02 10.11
CA VAL A 19 11.94 5.25 9.13
C VAL A 19 12.86 6.37 9.57
N SER A 20 12.33 7.45 10.16
CA SER A 20 13.15 8.53 10.71
C SER A 20 14.03 8.04 11.87
N ALA A 21 13.50 7.18 12.74
CA ALA A 21 14.23 6.62 13.87
C ALA A 21 15.34 5.64 13.44
N THR A 22 15.12 4.90 12.34
CA THR A 22 16.08 3.89 11.85
C THR A 22 17.15 4.48 10.92
N GLN A 23 16.81 5.50 10.12
CA GLN A 23 17.71 6.04 9.09
C GLN A 23 18.33 7.41 9.44
N GLY A 24 17.86 8.09 10.50
CA GLY A 24 18.49 9.31 11.03
C GLY A 24 18.37 10.58 10.18
N ALA A 25 17.67 10.54 9.03
CA ALA A 25 17.56 11.66 8.08
C ALA A 25 16.09 11.97 7.70
N PRO A 26 15.28 12.53 8.61
CA PRO A 26 13.83 12.69 8.40
C PRO A 26 13.47 13.53 7.18
N ALA A 27 14.27 14.54 6.83
CA ALA A 27 14.04 15.38 5.65
C ALA A 27 14.18 14.59 4.33
N VAL A 28 15.16 13.69 4.25
CA VAL A 28 15.39 12.82 3.08
C VAL A 28 14.26 11.78 2.96
N VAL A 29 13.81 11.24 4.10
CA VAL A 29 12.68 10.31 4.15
C VAL A 29 11.40 10.99 3.65
N LEU A 30 11.12 12.22 4.08
CA LEU A 30 9.97 12.98 3.60
C LEU A 30 10.05 13.29 2.10
N ALA A 31 11.23 13.66 1.60
CA ALA A 31 11.44 13.90 0.18
C ALA A 31 11.18 12.63 -0.65
N SER A 32 11.77 11.50 -0.25
CA SER A 32 11.56 10.22 -0.94
C SER A 32 10.11 9.73 -0.88
N ALA A 33 9.39 9.97 0.22
CA ALA A 33 7.96 9.72 0.30
C ALA A 33 7.15 10.58 -0.69
N GLY A 34 7.54 11.85 -0.85
CA GLY A 34 6.97 12.76 -1.84
C GLY A 34 7.20 12.28 -3.28
N ASP A 35 8.43 11.89 -3.61
CA ASP A 35 8.78 11.36 -4.94
C ASP A 35 8.03 10.06 -5.25
N ALA A 36 7.89 9.18 -4.25
CA ALA A 36 7.10 7.96 -4.37
C ALA A 36 5.61 8.27 -4.60
N MET A 37 5.05 9.24 -3.87
CA MET A 37 3.67 9.70 -4.05
C MET A 37 3.43 10.23 -5.47
N LEU A 38 4.32 11.08 -5.99
CA LEU A 38 4.20 11.63 -7.34
C LEU A 38 4.32 10.53 -8.40
N THR A 39 5.26 9.61 -8.25
CA THR A 39 5.47 8.48 -9.16
C THR A 39 4.22 7.59 -9.20
N LEU A 40 3.69 7.21 -8.04
CA LEU A 40 2.50 6.37 -7.93
C LEU A 40 1.25 7.11 -8.44
N ALA A 41 1.09 8.40 -8.13
CA ALA A 41 -0.01 9.19 -8.66
C ALA A 41 0.04 9.25 -10.19
N GLY A 42 1.22 9.43 -10.79
CA GLY A 42 1.43 9.37 -12.24
C GLY A 42 0.99 8.04 -12.84
N LEU A 43 1.50 6.92 -12.30
CA LEU A 43 1.14 5.56 -12.74
C LEU A 43 -0.36 5.27 -12.61
N MET A 44 -0.99 5.80 -11.56
CA MET A 44 -2.40 5.56 -11.25
C MET A 44 -3.35 6.57 -11.89
N THR A 45 -2.86 7.60 -12.58
CA THR A 45 -3.71 8.64 -13.18
C THR A 45 -4.70 8.05 -14.18
N ILE A 46 -4.23 7.25 -15.15
CA ILE A 46 -5.10 6.62 -16.15
C ILE A 46 -6.09 5.64 -15.50
N PRO A 47 -5.67 4.65 -14.70
CA PRO A 47 -6.59 3.71 -14.05
C PRO A 47 -7.64 4.40 -13.19
N VAL A 48 -7.24 5.37 -12.35
CA VAL A 48 -8.17 6.09 -11.47
C VAL A 48 -9.17 6.90 -12.32
N THR A 49 -8.70 7.60 -13.37
CA THR A 49 -9.57 8.36 -14.27
C THR A 49 -10.59 7.46 -14.96
N LEU A 50 -10.18 6.29 -15.45
CA LEU A 50 -11.09 5.30 -16.03
C LEU A 50 -12.15 4.86 -15.03
N VAL A 51 -11.75 4.60 -13.78
CA VAL A 51 -12.67 4.20 -12.73
C VAL A 51 -13.68 5.31 -12.39
N PHE A 52 -13.24 6.57 -12.35
CA PHE A 52 -14.14 7.73 -12.23
C PHE A 52 -15.09 7.88 -13.41
N ALA A 53 -14.59 7.69 -14.64
CA ALA A 53 -15.41 7.76 -15.85
C ALA A 53 -16.49 6.67 -15.84
N LEU A 54 -16.14 5.44 -15.45
CA LEU A 54 -17.10 4.34 -15.30
C LEU A 54 -18.13 4.61 -14.19
N ALA A 55 -17.70 5.21 -13.08
CA ALA A 55 -18.60 5.63 -12.00
C ALA A 55 -19.62 6.67 -12.48
N ALA A 56 -19.16 7.69 -13.20
CA ALA A 56 -20.01 8.73 -13.76
C ALA A 56 -20.96 8.16 -14.84
N LEU A 57 -20.44 7.34 -15.76
CA LEU A 57 -21.22 6.69 -16.81
C LEU A 57 -22.34 5.83 -16.21
N ARG A 58 -22.02 5.06 -15.17
CA ARG A 58 -23.02 4.27 -14.43
C ARG A 58 -24.14 5.16 -13.87
N GLU A 59 -23.82 6.31 -13.28
CA GLU A 59 -24.84 7.22 -12.74
C GLU A 59 -25.66 7.91 -13.84
N VAL A 60 -25.13 8.06 -15.06
CA VAL A 60 -25.92 8.56 -16.22
C VAL A 60 -26.99 7.55 -16.63
N PHE A 61 -26.65 6.25 -16.69
CA PHE A 61 -27.59 5.21 -17.12
C PHE A 61 -28.47 4.66 -15.98
N TRP A 62 -27.98 4.67 -14.74
CA TRP A 62 -28.69 4.23 -13.53
C TRP A 62 -28.55 5.28 -12.42
N PRO A 63 -29.25 6.43 -12.55
CA PRO A 63 -29.14 7.51 -11.59
C PRO A 63 -29.59 7.06 -10.21
N THR A 64 -28.71 7.26 -9.22
CA THR A 64 -29.02 7.00 -7.81
C THR A 64 -29.14 8.31 -7.05
N LEU A 65 -30.00 8.34 -6.02
CA LEU A 65 -30.15 9.51 -5.12
C LEU A 65 -28.84 9.88 -4.38
N ASN A 66 -27.82 9.02 -4.43
CA ASN A 66 -26.58 9.14 -3.65
C ASN A 66 -25.32 9.22 -4.55
N ALA A 67 -25.44 9.68 -5.79
CA ALA A 67 -24.31 9.78 -6.73
C ALA A 67 -23.13 10.59 -6.17
N ARG A 68 -23.41 11.71 -5.50
CA ARG A 68 -22.39 12.55 -4.85
C ARG A 68 -21.61 11.79 -3.79
N ASP A 69 -22.32 11.10 -2.90
CA ASP A 69 -21.72 10.31 -1.82
C ASP A 69 -20.81 9.21 -2.38
N ARG A 70 -21.21 8.56 -3.48
CA ARG A 70 -20.39 7.54 -4.14
C ARG A 70 -19.12 8.15 -4.74
N LEU A 71 -19.22 9.28 -5.45
CA LEU A 71 -18.04 9.95 -6.01
C LEU A 71 -17.07 10.41 -4.92
N VAL A 72 -17.58 10.88 -3.79
CA VAL A 72 -16.76 11.19 -2.61
C VAL A 72 -16.10 9.93 -2.04
N ASP A 73 -16.81 8.81 -1.97
CA ASP A 73 -16.26 7.53 -1.53
C ASP A 73 -15.15 7.03 -2.46
N VAL A 74 -15.32 7.15 -3.78
CA VAL A 74 -14.31 6.80 -4.79
C VAL A 74 -13.08 7.66 -4.61
N TRP A 75 -13.26 8.98 -4.49
CA TRP A 75 -12.16 9.91 -4.31
C TRP A 75 -11.40 9.64 -3.02
N LEU A 76 -12.09 9.46 -1.91
CA LEU A 76 -11.47 9.08 -0.64
C LEU A 76 -10.77 7.72 -0.74
N GLY A 77 -11.34 6.76 -1.46
CA GLY A 77 -10.71 5.46 -1.73
C GLY A 77 -9.40 5.59 -2.47
N SER A 78 -9.38 6.36 -3.56
CA SER A 78 -8.19 6.60 -4.37
C SER A 78 -7.09 7.28 -3.56
N VAL A 79 -7.42 8.36 -2.84
CA VAL A 79 -6.44 9.08 -2.00
C VAL A 79 -5.91 8.18 -0.89
N SER A 80 -6.79 7.45 -0.18
CA SER A 80 -6.38 6.56 0.91
C SER A 80 -5.48 5.43 0.40
N ALA A 81 -5.80 4.85 -0.76
CA ALA A 81 -5.02 3.77 -1.34
C ALA A 81 -3.63 4.24 -1.80
N LEU A 82 -3.52 5.44 -2.37
CA LEU A 82 -2.23 6.08 -2.69
C LEU A 82 -1.40 6.34 -1.42
N VAL A 83 -2.02 6.93 -0.40
CA VAL A 83 -1.37 7.19 0.90
C VAL A 83 -0.86 5.89 1.54
N LEU A 84 -1.69 4.83 1.52
CA LEU A 84 -1.30 3.52 2.03
C LEU A 84 -0.11 2.95 1.26
N GLN A 85 -0.12 3.02 -0.08
CA GLN A 85 0.97 2.48 -0.89
C GLN A 85 2.28 3.23 -0.66
N VAL A 86 2.23 4.56 -0.50
CA VAL A 86 3.41 5.37 -0.14
C VAL A 86 3.91 5.00 1.24
N ALA A 87 3.03 4.99 2.25
CA ALA A 87 3.39 4.62 3.62
C ALA A 87 4.03 3.24 3.68
N PHE A 88 3.47 2.27 2.96
CA PHE A 88 4.01 0.93 2.85
C PHE A 88 5.40 0.92 2.18
N SER A 89 5.55 1.64 1.07
CA SER A 89 6.82 1.71 0.33
C SER A 89 7.92 2.34 1.16
N VAL A 90 7.62 3.44 1.86
CA VAL A 90 8.55 4.12 2.77
C VAL A 90 8.93 3.20 3.92
N PHE A 91 7.95 2.60 4.60
CA PHE A 91 8.21 1.66 5.69
C PHE A 91 9.08 0.48 5.24
N LYS A 92 8.87 -0.04 4.04
CA LYS A 92 9.65 -1.15 3.48
C LYS A 92 11.15 -0.83 3.41
N THR A 93 11.53 0.43 3.21
CA THR A 93 12.95 0.84 3.22
C THR A 93 13.63 0.71 4.58
N ALA A 94 12.86 0.72 5.68
CA ALA A 94 13.39 0.56 7.03
C ALA A 94 13.53 -0.91 7.46
N LEU A 95 12.88 -1.85 6.76
CA LEU A 95 12.89 -3.27 7.12
C LEU A 95 14.31 -3.88 7.28
N PRO A 96 15.31 -3.56 6.44
CA PRO A 96 16.66 -4.10 6.63
C PRO A 96 17.30 -3.69 7.97
N GLY A 97 16.87 -2.57 8.55
CA GLY A 97 17.33 -2.09 9.86
C GLY A 97 16.51 -2.64 11.04
N ILE A 98 15.47 -3.44 10.78
CA ILE A 98 14.59 -4.02 11.79
C ILE A 98 14.88 -5.52 11.87
N VAL A 99 15.46 -5.98 12.97
CA VAL A 99 15.69 -7.41 13.21
C VAL A 99 14.34 -8.10 13.47
N PRO A 100 13.90 -9.03 12.60
CA PRO A 100 12.70 -9.81 12.86
C PRO A 100 12.86 -10.60 14.16
N PHE A 101 11.81 -10.63 14.99
CA PHE A 101 11.82 -11.38 16.25
C PHE A 101 12.92 -10.99 17.26
N TYR A 102 13.49 -9.78 17.19
CA TYR A 102 14.49 -9.33 18.20
C TYR A 102 13.95 -9.46 19.64
N ALA A 103 12.64 -9.26 19.81
CA ALA A 103 11.95 -9.33 21.09
C ALA A 103 11.51 -10.76 21.47
N ASP A 104 11.67 -11.75 20.59
CA ASP A 104 11.28 -13.15 20.82
C ASP A 104 12.35 -14.12 20.29
N PRO A 105 13.37 -14.43 21.13
CA PRO A 105 14.44 -15.35 20.76
C PRO A 105 13.95 -16.77 20.40
N ALA A 106 12.80 -17.21 20.93
CA ALA A 106 12.26 -18.52 20.63
C ALA A 106 11.74 -18.58 19.20
N LEU A 107 11.01 -17.54 18.76
CA LEU A 107 10.57 -17.42 17.37
C LEU A 107 11.73 -17.21 16.40
N ALA A 108 12.75 -16.43 16.77
CA ALA A 108 13.97 -16.30 15.95
C ALA A 108 14.68 -17.65 15.77
N SER A 109 14.80 -18.43 16.85
CA SER A 109 15.43 -19.76 16.80
C SER A 109 14.62 -20.76 15.98
N LEU A 110 13.29 -20.71 16.09
CA LEU A 110 12.38 -21.54 15.30
C LEU A 110 12.46 -21.18 13.81
N ASP A 111 12.45 -19.88 13.48
CA ASP A 111 12.61 -19.40 12.10
C ASP A 111 13.92 -19.88 11.50
N ALA A 112 15.05 -19.68 12.20
CA ALA A 112 16.35 -20.18 11.76
C ALA A 112 16.36 -21.71 11.63
N TRP A 113 15.79 -22.46 12.58
CA TRP A 113 15.75 -23.92 12.52
C TRP A 113 14.98 -24.45 11.30
N ILE A 114 13.82 -23.86 10.98
CA ILE A 114 13.03 -24.21 9.78
C ILE A 114 13.83 -23.94 8.49
N HIS A 115 14.68 -22.91 8.52
CA HIS A 115 15.53 -22.50 7.39
C HIS A 115 16.95 -23.11 7.45
N GLY A 116 17.16 -24.19 8.22
CA GLY A 116 18.42 -24.93 8.22
C GLY A 116 19.58 -24.24 8.95
N GLY A 117 19.27 -23.36 9.90
CA GLY A 117 20.24 -22.58 10.69
C GLY A 117 20.61 -21.22 10.07
N THR A 118 20.01 -20.85 8.95
CA THR A 118 20.27 -19.60 8.23
C THR A 118 19.03 -18.71 8.26
N ASN A 119 19.20 -17.39 8.26
CA ASN A 119 18.06 -16.49 8.19
C ASN A 119 17.35 -16.61 6.83
N ALA A 120 16.02 -16.62 6.82
CA ALA A 120 15.23 -16.76 5.60
C ALA A 120 15.60 -15.75 4.50
N PHE A 121 15.88 -14.49 4.88
CA PHE A 121 16.24 -13.44 3.92
C PHE A 121 17.57 -13.74 3.21
N GLU A 122 18.54 -14.36 3.89
CA GLU A 122 19.83 -14.71 3.31
C GLU A 122 19.67 -15.81 2.27
N LEU A 123 18.83 -16.81 2.54
CA LEU A 123 18.49 -17.87 1.57
C LEU A 123 17.84 -17.29 0.32
N VAL A 124 16.88 -16.37 0.47
CA VAL A 124 16.21 -15.72 -0.66
C VAL A 124 17.18 -14.89 -1.49
N HIS A 125 18.12 -14.17 -0.87
CA HIS A 125 19.15 -13.43 -1.60
C HIS A 125 20.16 -14.36 -2.30
N ALA A 126 20.49 -15.50 -1.70
CA ALA A 126 21.36 -16.51 -2.31
C ALA A 126 20.70 -17.18 -3.54
N TRP A 127 19.40 -17.46 -3.48
CA TRP A 127 18.64 -18.04 -4.60
C TRP A 127 18.24 -17.00 -5.65
N GLY A 128 18.14 -15.73 -5.25
CA GLY A 128 17.74 -14.61 -6.09
C GLY A 128 18.78 -14.16 -7.11
N TYR A 129 19.95 -14.81 -7.20
CA TYR A 129 21.10 -14.39 -8.02
C TYR A 129 20.81 -14.26 -9.53
N GLY A 130 19.65 -14.76 -10.02
CA GLY A 130 19.20 -14.62 -11.40
C GLY A 130 18.03 -13.65 -11.65
N LEU A 131 17.43 -13.09 -10.60
CA LEU A 131 16.30 -12.16 -10.74
C LEU A 131 16.81 -10.73 -10.89
N SER A 132 16.61 -10.15 -12.07
CA SER A 132 16.89 -8.74 -12.31
C SER A 132 16.11 -7.89 -11.31
N THR A 133 16.83 -7.08 -10.52
CA THR A 133 16.23 -6.10 -9.60
C THR A 133 15.29 -5.14 -10.33
N ALA A 134 15.60 -4.81 -11.59
CA ALA A 134 14.73 -4.01 -12.44
C ALA A 134 13.41 -4.72 -12.75
N TYR A 135 13.45 -6.02 -13.05
CA TYR A 135 12.22 -6.80 -13.28
C TYR A 135 11.39 -6.96 -12.01
N ALA A 136 12.04 -7.25 -10.88
CA ALA A 136 11.36 -7.33 -9.58
C ALA A 136 10.67 -6.00 -9.23
N ASN A 137 11.37 -4.88 -9.41
CA ASN A 137 10.83 -3.54 -9.17
C ASN A 137 9.68 -3.22 -10.15
N TRP A 138 9.83 -3.56 -11.43
CA TRP A 138 8.79 -3.35 -12.42
C TRP A 138 7.50 -4.11 -12.06
N THR A 139 7.60 -5.40 -11.75
CA THR A 139 6.45 -6.23 -11.34
C THR A 139 5.80 -5.69 -10.07
N TYR A 140 6.61 -5.27 -9.10
CA TYR A 140 6.12 -4.69 -7.86
C TYR A 140 5.34 -3.38 -8.08
N LEU A 141 5.83 -2.50 -8.95
CA LEU A 141 5.18 -1.23 -9.22
C LEU A 141 3.97 -1.39 -10.15
N HIS A 142 4.05 -2.20 -11.20
CA HIS A 142 3.01 -2.24 -12.24
C HIS A 142 1.95 -3.31 -12.02
N VAL A 143 2.27 -4.39 -11.32
CA VAL A 143 1.31 -5.46 -11.03
C VAL A 143 0.79 -5.34 -9.61
N TRP A 144 1.68 -5.33 -8.62
CA TRP A 144 1.27 -5.33 -7.22
C TRP A 144 0.64 -4.00 -6.80
N SER A 145 1.30 -2.87 -7.07
CA SER A 145 0.78 -1.56 -6.67
C SER A 145 -0.52 -1.22 -7.40
N PHE A 146 -0.67 -1.69 -8.65
CA PHE A 146 -1.92 -1.56 -9.40
C PHE A 146 -3.09 -2.26 -8.71
N LEU A 147 -2.91 -3.52 -8.31
CA LEU A 147 -3.94 -4.26 -7.57
C LEU A 147 -4.23 -3.65 -6.19
N ALA A 148 -3.18 -3.28 -5.46
CA ALA A 148 -3.29 -2.68 -4.14
C ALA A 148 -4.03 -1.34 -4.15
N VAL A 149 -3.80 -0.50 -5.17
CA VAL A 149 -4.46 0.80 -5.31
C VAL A 149 -5.87 0.67 -5.85
N LEU A 150 -6.10 -0.19 -6.85
CA LEU A 150 -7.42 -0.31 -7.47
C LEU A 150 -8.44 -1.04 -6.60
N PHE A 151 -8.02 -2.00 -5.78
CA PHE A 151 -8.96 -2.79 -4.99
C PHE A 151 -9.88 -1.93 -4.11
N PRO A 152 -9.38 -0.98 -3.28
CA PRO A 152 -10.25 -0.10 -2.49
C PRO A 152 -11.20 0.76 -3.34
N ILE A 153 -10.75 1.17 -4.52
CA ILE A 153 -11.53 2.04 -5.42
C ILE A 153 -12.65 1.24 -6.09
N VAL A 154 -12.35 0.06 -6.62
CA VAL A 154 -13.34 -0.85 -7.21
C VAL A 154 -14.35 -1.27 -6.15
N LEU A 155 -13.89 -1.65 -4.95
CA LEU A 155 -14.76 -2.00 -3.83
C LEU A 155 -15.70 -0.86 -3.45
N SER A 156 -15.23 0.40 -3.49
CA SER A 156 -16.06 1.58 -3.22
C SER A 156 -17.17 1.80 -4.24
N LEU A 157 -16.98 1.33 -5.48
CA LEU A 157 -17.95 1.45 -6.56
C LEU A 157 -18.96 0.31 -6.62
N THR A 158 -18.46 -0.91 -6.50
CA THR A 158 -19.23 -2.11 -6.83
C THR A 158 -20.02 -2.63 -5.65
N ASP A 159 -19.50 -2.49 -4.44
CA ASP A 159 -20.15 -3.01 -3.25
C ASP A 159 -21.12 -1.98 -2.66
N VAL A 160 -22.41 -2.31 -2.63
CA VAL A 160 -23.45 -1.44 -2.06
C VAL A 160 -23.46 -1.44 -0.53
N ASP A 161 -22.94 -2.49 0.11
CA ASP A 161 -22.97 -2.67 1.56
C ASP A 161 -21.84 -1.89 2.24
N ARG A 162 -22.20 -0.76 2.86
CA ARG A 162 -21.26 0.11 3.58
C ARG A 162 -20.54 -0.63 4.72
N ALA A 163 -21.18 -1.56 5.40
CA ALA A 163 -20.59 -2.29 6.52
C ALA A 163 -19.54 -3.29 6.01
N ARG A 164 -19.85 -4.02 4.93
CA ARG A 164 -18.91 -4.93 4.28
C ARG A 164 -17.70 -4.21 3.71
N ARG A 165 -17.90 -3.07 3.03
CA ARG A 165 -16.78 -2.21 2.57
C ARG A 165 -15.87 -1.79 3.72
N LYS A 166 -16.45 -1.37 4.84
CA LYS A 166 -15.68 -0.95 6.02
C LYS A 166 -14.81 -2.09 6.55
N ARG A 167 -15.35 -3.31 6.63
CA ARG A 167 -14.60 -4.50 7.07
C ARG A 167 -13.35 -4.69 6.21
N TYR A 168 -13.49 -4.92 4.92
CA TYR A 168 -12.36 -5.12 4.00
C TYR A 168 -11.28 -4.02 4.01
N LEU A 169 -11.65 -2.77 4.31
CA LEU A 169 -10.72 -1.64 4.28
C LEU A 169 -10.10 -1.29 5.64
N THR A 170 -10.63 -1.81 6.75
CA THR A 170 -10.13 -1.45 8.09
C THR A 170 -9.85 -2.64 8.98
N LEU A 171 -10.48 -3.80 8.75
CA LEU A 171 -10.35 -5.07 9.49
C LEU A 171 -10.80 -6.28 8.66
#